data_AF-A0A0Q0C458-F1
#
_entry.id   AF-A0A0Q0C458-F1
#
_cell.length_a   1.000
_cell.length_b   1.000
_cell.length_c   1.000
_cell.angle_alpha   90.00
_cell.angle_beta   90.00
_cell.angle_gamma   90.00
#
_symmetry.space_group_name_H-M   'P 1'
#
loop_
_entity.id
_entity.type
_entity.pdbx_description
1 polymer ?
#
loop_
_entity_poly.entity_id
_entity_poly.type
_entity_poly.pdbx_seq_one_letter_code
_entity_poly.pdbx_strand_id
1 'polypeptide(L)'
;MDTSSSLSSGYFMQPTRRSYSKSFKAQVIQECAQPGASIASVALGHGLNTNLVHKWIRLQTQKSTSLQPAFIPLPMPLTEANSQAASSNIFVEIQHSRGTVKVNWPTENAAACTTFLRDLLR
;
A
#
# COMPACT_ATOMS: atom_id res chain seq x y z
N MET A 1 1.27 11.06 65.21
CA MET A 1 0.81 12.30 64.55
C MET A 1 1.22 12.16 63.10
N ASP A 2 0.36 11.51 62.33
CA ASP A 2 0.64 11.05 60.97
C ASP A 2 0.32 12.17 59.99
N THR A 3 1.36 12.70 59.35
CA THR A 3 1.24 13.74 58.34
C THR A 3 0.77 13.10 57.04
N SER A 4 -0.52 13.19 56.79
CA SER A 4 -1.15 12.90 55.51
C SER A 4 -0.51 13.79 54.42
N SER A 5 0.03 13.20 53.37
CA SER A 5 0.36 13.90 52.13
C SER A 5 -0.16 13.07 50.97
N SER A 6 -1.45 13.27 50.75
CA SER A 6 -2.21 12.68 49.66
C SER A 6 -1.70 13.26 48.34
N LEU A 7 -1.07 12.41 47.53
CA LEU A 7 -0.64 12.74 46.17
C LEU A 7 -1.86 13.16 45.37
N SER A 8 -1.87 14.42 44.93
CA SER A 8 -2.90 14.97 44.06
C SER A 8 -2.97 14.13 42.77
N SER A 9 -4.01 13.31 42.69
CA SER A 9 -4.41 12.60 41.48
C SER A 9 -4.72 13.63 40.41
N GLY A 10 -3.73 13.89 39.54
CA GLY A 10 -3.89 14.72 38.36
C GLY A 10 -4.85 14.05 37.40
N TYR A 11 -6.12 14.47 37.42
CA TYR A 11 -7.07 14.09 36.40
C TYR A 11 -6.63 14.71 35.06
N PHE A 12 -5.99 13.89 34.21
CA PHE A 12 -5.75 14.22 32.82
C PHE A 12 -7.09 14.37 32.09
N MET A 13 -7.64 15.58 32.07
CA MET A 13 -8.77 15.93 31.23
C MET A 13 -8.31 15.94 29.77
N GLN A 14 -8.47 14.81 29.09
CA GLN A 14 -8.20 14.71 27.66
C GLN A 14 -8.99 15.80 26.91
N PRO A 15 -8.37 16.61 26.04
CA PRO A 15 -9.07 17.65 25.32
C PRO A 15 -10.23 17.07 24.52
N THR A 16 -11.46 17.46 24.88
CA THR A 16 -12.67 17.07 24.16
C THR A 16 -12.58 17.55 22.72
N ARG A 17 -12.39 16.62 21.78
CA ARG A 17 -12.30 16.95 20.36
C ARG A 17 -13.66 17.45 19.88
N ARG A 18 -13.71 18.64 19.27
CA ARG A 18 -14.94 19.11 18.61
C ARG A 18 -15.35 18.13 17.52
N SER A 19 -16.60 17.68 17.60
CA SER A 19 -17.22 16.87 16.55
C SER A 19 -18.11 17.77 15.70
N TYR A 20 -18.09 17.54 14.39
CA TYR A 20 -18.91 18.25 13.41
C TYR A 20 -19.87 17.26 12.76
N SER A 21 -21.12 17.69 12.56
CA SER A 21 -22.17 16.89 11.92
C SER A 21 -21.80 16.55 10.47
N LYS A 22 -22.37 15.48 9.94
CA LYS A 22 -22.12 15.04 8.56
C LYS A 22 -22.61 16.07 7.53
N SER A 23 -23.77 16.69 7.80
CA SER A 23 -24.35 17.73 6.93
C SER A 23 -23.45 18.96 6.85
N PHE A 24 -22.93 19.44 7.99
CA PHE A 24 -22.04 20.59 8.02
C PHE A 24 -20.74 20.33 7.25
N LYS A 25 -20.13 19.15 7.43
CA LYS A 25 -18.94 18.76 6.66
C LYS A 25 -19.22 18.74 5.15
N ALA A 26 -20.35 18.19 4.73
CA ALA A 26 -20.73 18.12 3.33
C ALA A 26 -20.94 19.52 2.72
N GLN A 27 -21.57 20.44 3.45
CA GLN A 27 -21.75 21.82 3.03
C GLN A 27 -20.40 22.51 2.78
N VAL A 28 -19.49 22.45 3.77
CA VAL A 28 -18.15 23.07 3.66
C VAL A 28 -17.36 22.50 2.48
N ILE A 29 -17.44 21.19 2.24
CA ILE A 29 -16.76 20.54 1.11
C ILE A 29 -17.38 20.96 -0.22
N GLN A 30 -18.70 21.09 -0.30
CA GLN A 30 -19.39 21.53 -1.52
C GLN A 30 -19.06 22.99 -1.86
N GLU A 31 -18.95 23.87 -0.86
CA GLU A 31 -18.47 25.24 -1.05
C GLU A 31 -17.03 25.28 -1.56
N CYS A 32 -16.16 24.40 -1.04
CA CYS A 32 -14.78 24.25 -1.53
C CYS A 32 -14.68 23.68 -2.95
N ALA A 33 -15.72 22.98 -3.44
CA ALA A 33 -15.72 22.38 -4.77
C ALA A 33 -16.11 23.37 -5.89
N GLN A 34 -16.51 24.60 -5.54
CA GLN A 34 -16.85 25.62 -6.53
C GLN A 34 -15.61 26.09 -7.31
N PRO A 35 -15.74 26.33 -8.63
CA PRO A 35 -14.63 26.80 -9.44
C PRO A 35 -14.13 28.17 -8.94
N GLY A 36 -12.83 28.25 -8.61
CA GLY A 36 -12.21 29.46 -8.06
C GLY A 36 -12.34 29.63 -6.55
N ALA A 37 -13.00 28.72 -5.83
CA ALA A 37 -13.05 28.76 -4.37
C ALA A 37 -11.70 28.37 -3.76
N SER A 38 -11.17 29.24 -2.88
CA SER A 38 -10.01 28.91 -2.06
C SER A 38 -10.45 28.18 -0.80
N ILE A 39 -9.93 26.98 -0.59
CA ILE A 39 -10.23 26.15 0.58
C ILE A 39 -9.90 26.90 1.88
N ALA A 40 -8.82 27.69 1.89
CA ALA A 40 -8.45 28.51 3.04
C ALA A 40 -9.47 29.63 3.30
N SER A 41 -9.98 30.26 2.25
CA SER A 41 -11.01 31.31 2.36
C SER A 41 -12.33 30.75 2.89
N VAL A 42 -12.75 29.57 2.41
CA VAL A 42 -13.95 28.89 2.90
C VAL A 42 -13.75 28.47 4.36
N ALA A 43 -12.60 27.89 4.72
CA ALA A 43 -12.30 27.52 6.09
C ALA A 43 -12.35 28.74 7.04
N LEU A 44 -11.79 29.88 6.63
CA LEU A 44 -11.82 31.12 7.40
C LEU A 44 -13.26 31.60 7.62
N GLY A 45 -14.10 31.58 6.57
CA GLY A 45 -15.52 31.96 6.66
C GLY A 45 -16.33 31.13 7.67
N HIS A 46 -15.95 29.86 7.86
CA HIS A 46 -16.57 28.95 8.83
C HIS A 46 -15.82 28.88 10.18
N GLY A 47 -14.74 29.66 10.37
CA GLY A 47 -13.91 29.60 11.57
C GLY A 47 -13.23 28.24 11.79
N LEU A 48 -12.92 27.53 10.69
CA LEU A 48 -12.33 26.20 10.68
C LEU A 48 -10.84 26.26 10.36
N ASN A 49 -10.09 25.26 10.84
CA ASN A 49 -8.72 25.06 10.40
C ASN A 49 -8.71 24.44 8.98
N THR A 50 -7.96 25.03 8.06
CA THR A 50 -7.82 24.55 6.68
C THR A 50 -7.40 23.07 6.60
N ASN A 51 -6.54 22.62 7.52
CA ASN A 51 -6.11 21.21 7.58
C ASN A 51 -7.27 20.25 7.87
N LEU A 52 -8.25 20.70 8.65
CA LEU A 52 -9.46 19.93 8.97
C LEU A 52 -10.32 19.75 7.71
N VAL A 53 -10.47 20.82 6.92
CA VAL A 53 -11.22 20.80 5.66
C VAL A 53 -10.52 19.89 4.63
N HIS A 54 -9.20 20.00 4.47
CA HIS A 54 -8.42 19.07 3.63
C HIS A 54 -8.60 17.61 4.05
N LYS A 55 -8.64 17.34 5.36
CA LYS A 55 -8.89 15.98 5.86
C LYS A 55 -10.29 15.49 5.47
N TRP A 56 -11.31 16.34 5.56
CA TRP A 56 -12.67 15.96 5.17
C TRP A 56 -12.82 15.72 3.67
N ILE A 57 -12.24 16.59 2.83
CA ILE A 57 -12.23 16.42 1.37
C ILE A 57 -11.59 15.06 1.01
N ARG A 58 -10.40 14.76 1.54
CA ARG A 58 -9.72 13.47 1.30
C ARG A 58 -10.56 12.26 1.70
N LEU A 59 -11.18 12.30 2.89
CA LEU A 59 -12.01 11.21 3.37
C LEU A 59 -13.26 11.00 2.49
N GLN A 60 -13.83 12.08 1.96
CA GLN A 60 -14.94 11.99 1.01
C GLN A 60 -14.49 11.41 -0.33
N THR A 61 -13.36 11.87 -0.88
CA THR A 61 -12.80 11.32 -2.12
C THR A 61 -12.50 9.84 -1.98
N GLN A 62 -11.86 9.40 -0.89
CA GLN A 62 -11.59 7.97 -0.70
C GLN A 62 -12.85 7.11 -0.55
N LYS A 63 -13.91 7.65 0.06
CA LYS A 63 -15.21 6.97 0.11
C LYS A 63 -15.86 6.86 -1.28
N SER A 64 -15.67 7.85 -2.15
CA SER A 64 -16.14 7.78 -3.55
C SER A 64 -15.22 6.97 -4.47
N THR A 65 -13.94 6.82 -4.14
CA THR A 65 -12.94 6.09 -4.94
C THR A 65 -12.93 4.58 -4.63
N SER A 66 -13.91 4.04 -3.90
CA SER A 66 -14.05 2.58 -3.70
C SER A 66 -14.45 1.81 -4.96
N LEU A 67 -14.30 2.39 -6.16
CA LEU A 67 -14.80 1.83 -7.41
C LEU A 67 -13.78 1.69 -8.55
N GLN A 68 -12.48 1.93 -8.39
CA GLN A 68 -11.52 1.40 -9.37
C GLN A 68 -10.13 1.20 -8.74
N PRO A 69 -9.64 -0.04 -8.55
CA PRO A 69 -8.19 -0.23 -8.58
C PRO A 69 -7.70 0.27 -9.95
N ALA A 70 -6.66 1.10 -9.97
CA ALA A 70 -6.01 1.54 -11.20
C ALA A 70 -5.30 0.34 -11.85
N PHE A 71 -6.07 -0.55 -12.46
CA PHE A 71 -5.52 -1.64 -13.26
C PHE A 71 -5.10 -1.05 -14.59
N ILE A 72 -3.80 -0.90 -14.78
CA ILE A 72 -3.20 -0.54 -16.06
C ILE A 72 -2.86 -1.87 -16.73
N PRO A 73 -3.63 -2.35 -17.71
CA PRO A 73 -3.27 -3.53 -18.46
C PRO A 73 -1.99 -3.24 -19.24
N LEU A 74 -0.89 -3.90 -18.86
CA LEU A 74 0.33 -3.92 -19.66
C LEU A 74 0.14 -4.96 -20.78
N PRO A 75 0.40 -4.61 -22.05
CA PRO A 75 0.39 -5.57 -23.14
C PRO A 75 1.45 -6.64 -22.87
N MET A 76 1.02 -7.84 -22.55
CA MET A 76 1.89 -9.01 -22.56
C MET A 76 1.97 -9.47 -24.02
N PRO A 77 3.15 -9.57 -24.65
CA PRO A 77 3.24 -10.11 -25.99
C PRO A 77 2.69 -11.53 -25.95
N LEU A 78 1.58 -11.74 -26.66
CA LEU A 78 1.10 -13.06 -27.02
C LEU A 78 2.17 -13.65 -27.94
N THR A 79 3.09 -14.43 -27.38
CA THR A 79 3.94 -15.31 -28.16
C THR A 79 3.01 -16.26 -28.88
N GLU A 80 2.86 -16.04 -30.18
CA GLU A 80 2.08 -16.85 -31.10
C GLU A 80 2.37 -18.33 -30.84
N ALA A 81 1.28 -19.10 -30.82
CA ALA A 81 1.30 -20.54 -30.69
C ALA A 81 2.10 -21.14 -31.86
N ASN A 82 3.41 -21.32 -31.66
CA ASN A 82 4.15 -22.35 -32.35
C ASN A 82 4.17 -23.56 -31.42
N SER A 83 3.56 -24.64 -31.88
CA SER A 83 3.44 -25.93 -31.21
C SER A 83 4.80 -26.64 -31.11
N GLN A 84 5.78 -26.02 -30.45
CA GLN A 84 6.91 -26.72 -29.88
C GLN A 84 6.61 -26.90 -28.41
N ALA A 85 6.42 -28.17 -28.02
CA ALA A 85 6.25 -28.66 -26.67
C ALA A 85 6.91 -27.71 -25.67
N ALA A 86 6.13 -27.21 -24.70
CA ALA A 86 6.63 -26.39 -23.61
C ALA A 86 7.84 -27.10 -22.99
N SER A 87 9.04 -26.75 -23.45
CA SER A 87 10.29 -27.27 -22.96
C SER A 87 10.47 -26.63 -21.61
N SER A 88 9.89 -27.31 -20.62
CA SER A 88 10.10 -26.97 -19.24
C SER A 88 11.58 -27.16 -19.01
N ASN A 89 12.26 -26.09 -18.64
CA ASN A 89 13.68 -26.09 -18.41
C ASN A 89 13.90 -26.14 -16.89
N ILE A 90 14.75 -27.07 -16.45
CA ILE A 90 15.19 -27.20 -15.08
C ILE A 90 16.34 -26.22 -14.88
N PHE A 91 16.12 -25.21 -14.04
CA PHE A 91 17.14 -24.25 -13.65
C PHE A 91 17.70 -24.61 -12.28
N VAL A 92 19.01 -24.82 -12.22
CA VAL A 92 19.74 -25.06 -10.96
C VAL A 92 20.75 -23.95 -10.78
N GLU A 93 20.62 -23.20 -9.68
CA GLU A 93 21.57 -22.16 -9.29
C GLU A 93 22.34 -22.64 -8.07
N ILE A 94 23.66 -22.76 -8.22
CA ILE A 94 24.56 -23.23 -7.17
C ILE A 94 25.46 -22.07 -6.78
N GLN A 95 25.30 -21.62 -5.54
CA GLN A 95 26.15 -20.57 -4.98
C GLN A 95 27.46 -21.18 -4.48
N HIS A 96 28.59 -20.79 -5.07
CA HIS A 96 29.93 -21.21 -4.64
C HIS A 96 30.75 -20.01 -4.14
N SER A 97 31.78 -20.25 -3.32
CA SER A 97 32.62 -19.21 -2.70
C SER A 97 33.39 -18.34 -3.72
N ARG A 98 33.52 -18.83 -4.96
CA ARG A 98 34.20 -18.15 -6.08
C ARG A 98 33.25 -17.67 -7.19
N GLY A 99 31.93 -17.83 -7.02
CA GLY A 99 30.93 -17.39 -8.00
C GLY A 99 29.68 -18.27 -8.02
N THR A 100 28.65 -17.81 -8.75
CA THR A 100 27.38 -18.54 -8.91
C THR A 100 27.38 -19.32 -10.21
N VAL A 101 27.17 -20.63 -10.14
CA VAL A 101 27.03 -21.49 -11.32
C VAL A 101 25.55 -21.66 -11.64
N LYS A 102 25.15 -21.28 -12.85
CA LYS A 102 23.79 -21.46 -13.36
C LYS A 102 23.78 -22.57 -14.38
N VAL A 103 23.01 -23.60 -14.11
CA VAL A 103 22.82 -24.74 -15.02
C VAL A 103 21.38 -24.73 -15.52
N ASN A 104 21.23 -24.78 -16.83
CA ASN A 104 19.95 -24.85 -17.52
C ASN A 104 19.88 -26.19 -18.25
N TRP A 105 18.89 -27.02 -17.92
CA TRP A 105 18.71 -28.35 -18.51
C TRP A 105 17.29 -28.51 -19.04
N PRO A 106 17.08 -29.05 -20.25
CA PRO A 106 15.73 -29.39 -20.70
C PRO A 106 15.14 -30.56 -19.90
N THR A 107 13.83 -30.57 -19.62
CA THR A 107 13.17 -31.62 -18.82
C THR A 107 13.29 -33.02 -19.41
N GLU A 108 13.46 -33.14 -20.73
CA GLU A 108 13.76 -34.40 -21.42
C GLU A 108 15.03 -35.09 -20.88
N ASN A 109 15.96 -34.30 -20.34
CA ASN A 109 17.23 -34.79 -19.79
C ASN A 109 17.28 -34.67 -18.25
N ALA A 110 16.13 -34.70 -17.57
CA ALA A 110 16.05 -34.61 -16.11
C ALA A 110 16.93 -35.65 -15.38
N ALA A 111 17.08 -36.86 -15.95
CA ALA A 111 17.95 -37.89 -15.39
C ALA A 111 19.42 -37.42 -15.29
N ALA A 112 19.94 -36.73 -16.31
CA ALA A 112 21.29 -36.18 -16.31
C ALA A 112 21.47 -35.09 -15.22
N CYS A 113 20.45 -34.27 -15.00
CA CYS A 113 20.42 -33.30 -13.90
C CYS A 113 20.55 -33.99 -12.52
N THR A 114 19.85 -35.11 -12.30
CA THR A 114 19.98 -35.85 -11.03
C THR A 114 21.36 -36.48 -10.83
N THR A 115 22.03 -36.89 -11.90
CA THR A 115 23.40 -37.45 -11.83
C THR A 115 24.39 -36.35 -11.49
N PHE A 116 24.28 -35.19 -12.14
CA PHE A 116 25.11 -34.01 -11.86
C PHE A 116 24.96 -33.54 -10.40
N LEU A 117 23.73 -33.43 -9.90
CA LEU A 117 23.48 -33.05 -8.50
C LEU A 117 24.05 -34.07 -7.51
N ARG A 118 24.02 -35.36 -7.83
CA ARG A 118 24.61 -36.41 -6.98
C ARG A 118 26.14 -36.34 -6.94
N ASP A 119 26.77 -35.99 -8.05
CA ASP A 119 28.23 -35.85 -8.13
C ASP A 119 28.71 -34.59 -7.40
N LEU A 120 27.94 -33.50 -7.46
CA LEU A 120 28.22 -32.27 -6.71
C LEU A 120 28.07 -32.39 -5.19
N LEU A 121 27.22 -33.31 -4.72
CA LEU A 121 26.94 -33.51 -3.29
C LEU A 121 27.80 -34.63 -2.66
N ARG A 122 28.72 -35.23 -3.42
CA ARG A 122 29.73 -36.16 -2.91
C ARG A 122 30.98 -35.41 -2.46
#